data_AF-A0A841N7X8-F1
#
_entry.id   AF-A0A841N7X8-F1
#
_cell.length_a   1.000
_cell.length_b   1.000
_cell.length_c   1.000
_cell.angle_alpha   90.00
_cell.angle_beta   90.00
_cell.angle_gamma   90.00
#
_symmetry.space_group_name_H-M   'P 1'
#
loop_
_entity.id
_entity.type
_entity.pdbx_description
1 polymer ?
#
loop_
_entity_poly.entity_id
_entity_poly.type
_entity_poly.pdbx_seq_one_letter_code
_entity_poly.pdbx_strand_id
1 'polypeptide(L)'
;MKNLLHGILNIPHHLYMMDSFKNDEDFLIALILMGALFFLLALIIGVVLILMFFLILFFLISGGIISASVLVGIQQKSVSKGFKTLFLSVSILGTTIVSVIFFYFINLIQHWWTADISIVAGIICGALSGWLLGLLIFKASGKLVTFLKNKYNDRMKSKSIN
;
A
#
# COMPACT_ATOMS: atom_id res chain seq x y z
N MET A 1 -11.68 62.62 50.48
CA MET A 1 -12.14 62.69 49.07
C MET A 1 -11.04 62.35 48.03
N LYS A 2 -9.75 62.64 48.29
CA LYS A 2 -8.63 62.26 47.39
C LYS A 2 -8.40 60.73 47.23
N ASN A 3 -8.67 59.92 48.25
CA ASN A 3 -8.45 58.47 48.20
C ASN A 3 -9.50 57.70 47.38
N LEU A 4 -10.71 58.23 47.21
CA LEU A 4 -11.73 57.63 46.34
C LEU A 4 -11.47 57.92 44.85
N LEU A 5 -10.91 59.09 44.54
CA LEU A 5 -10.48 59.45 43.18
C LEU A 5 -9.29 58.60 42.70
N HIS A 6 -8.35 58.27 43.60
CA HIS A 6 -7.22 57.39 43.27
C HIS A 6 -7.65 55.93 43.02
N GLY A 7 -8.72 55.47 43.68
CA GLY A 7 -9.27 54.13 43.47
C GLY A 7 -9.96 53.96 42.12
N ILE A 8 -10.67 54.99 41.63
CA ILE A 8 -11.40 54.95 40.35
C ILE A 8 -10.45 55.05 39.14
N LEU A 9 -9.34 55.80 39.28
CA LEU A 9 -8.37 55.99 38.21
C LEU A 9 -7.44 54.78 37.96
N ASN A 10 -7.42 53.81 38.88
CA ASN A 10 -6.54 52.62 38.80
C ASN A 10 -7.24 51.36 38.24
N ILE A 11 -8.56 51.42 38.05
CA ILE A 11 -9.39 50.36 37.45
C ILE A 11 -9.19 50.19 35.93
N PRO A 12 -8.97 51.24 35.10
CA PRO A 12 -8.93 51.07 33.65
C PRO A 12 -7.72 50.24 33.20
N HIS A 13 -6.57 50.35 33.86
CA HIS A 13 -5.38 49.59 33.46
C HIS A 13 -5.54 48.08 33.66
N HIS A 14 -6.16 47.63 34.75
CA HIS A 14 -6.39 46.21 35.00
C HIS A 14 -7.43 45.61 34.06
N LEU A 15 -8.48 46.37 33.71
CA LEU A 15 -9.50 45.94 32.76
C LEU A 15 -8.93 45.82 31.33
N TYR A 16 -8.12 46.79 30.90
CA TYR A 16 -7.44 46.77 29.60
C TYR A 16 -6.44 45.60 29.48
N MET A 17 -5.74 45.27 30.57
CA MET A 17 -4.84 44.12 30.56
C MET A 17 -5.61 42.80 30.43
N MET A 18 -6.73 42.62 31.15
CA MET A 18 -7.55 41.41 31.04
C MET A 18 -8.19 41.23 29.66
N ASP A 19 -8.66 42.30 29.02
CA ASP A 19 -9.19 42.23 27.65
C ASP A 19 -8.10 41.96 26.61
N SER A 20 -6.87 42.48 26.81
CA SER A 20 -5.73 42.18 25.94
C SER A 20 -5.31 40.71 26.04
N PHE A 21 -5.17 40.16 27.27
CA PHE A 21 -4.83 38.74 27.47
C PHE A 21 -5.90 37.82 26.87
N LYS A 22 -7.18 38.11 27.09
CA LYS A 22 -8.27 37.30 26.54
C LYS A 22 -8.28 37.30 25.01
N ASN A 23 -8.02 38.44 24.37
CA ASN A 23 -7.95 38.55 22.92
C ASN A 23 -6.73 37.80 22.34
N ASP A 24 -5.59 37.84 23.01
CA ASP A 24 -4.38 37.12 22.60
C ASP A 24 -4.55 35.60 22.74
N GLU A 25 -5.21 35.14 23.81
CA GLU A 25 -5.56 33.73 24.03
C GLU A 25 -6.56 33.22 22.99
N ASP A 26 -7.62 33.97 22.71
CA ASP A 26 -8.61 33.65 21.68
C ASP A 26 -7.98 33.60 20.28
N PHE A 27 -7.05 34.52 19.98
CA PHE A 27 -6.29 34.51 18.73
C PHE A 27 -5.37 33.28 18.61
N LEU A 28 -4.68 32.92 19.69
CA LEU A 28 -3.78 31.77 19.73
C LEU A 28 -4.54 30.44 19.62
N ILE A 29 -5.72 30.34 20.25
CA ILE A 29 -6.64 29.21 20.10
C ILE A 29 -7.17 29.13 18.67
N ALA A 30 -7.58 30.26 18.07
CA ALA A 30 -8.04 30.30 16.68
C ALA A 30 -6.94 29.88 15.69
N LEU A 31 -5.69 30.30 15.93
CA LEU A 31 -4.53 29.92 15.13
C LEU A 31 -4.27 28.41 15.19
N ILE A 32 -4.30 27.82 16.39
CA ILE A 32 -4.13 26.37 16.58
C ILE A 32 -5.29 25.59 15.95
N LEU A 33 -6.52 26.07 16.10
CA LEU A 33 -7.70 25.43 15.51
C LEU A 33 -7.63 25.43 13.97
N MET A 34 -7.26 26.57 13.37
CA MET A 34 -7.08 26.70 11.92
C MET A 34 -5.93 25.81 11.42
N GLY A 35 -4.82 25.77 12.16
CA GLY A 35 -3.67 24.91 11.85
C GLY A 35 -4.02 23.41 11.92
N ALA A 36 -4.76 23.00 12.96
CA ALA A 36 -5.22 21.62 13.11
C ALA A 36 -6.19 21.22 11.98
N LEU A 37 -7.10 22.12 11.59
CA LEU A 37 -8.05 21.88 10.52
C LEU A 37 -7.34 21.74 9.16
N PHE A 38 -6.36 22.61 8.89
CA PHE A 38 -5.53 22.52 7.69
C PHE A 38 -4.72 21.22 7.65
N PHE A 39 -4.11 20.81 8.77
CA PHE A 39 -3.37 19.55 8.85
C PHE A 39 -4.28 18.35 8.60
N LEU A 40 -5.48 18.34 9.16
CA LEU A 40 -6.46 17.27 8.96
C LEU A 40 -6.90 17.18 7.49
N LEU A 41 -7.19 18.32 6.84
CA LEU A 41 -7.49 18.36 5.41
C LEU A 41 -6.33 17.85 4.56
N ALA A 42 -5.11 18.31 4.84
CA ALA A 42 -3.91 17.86 4.13
C ALA A 42 -3.69 16.35 4.29
N LEU A 43 -3.94 15.79 5.47
CA LEU A 43 -3.84 14.36 5.73
C LEU A 43 -4.87 13.57 4.91
N ILE A 44 -6.13 14.00 4.90
CA ILE A 44 -7.19 13.34 4.10
C ILE A 44 -6.82 13.37 2.62
N ILE A 45 -6.44 14.53 2.09
CA ILE A 45 -6.06 14.68 0.68
C ILE A 45 -4.84 13.81 0.35
N GLY A 46 -3.83 13.79 1.23
CA GLY A 46 -2.64 12.95 1.08
C GLY A 46 -2.98 11.47 1.03
N VAL A 47 -3.83 10.98 1.93
CA VAL A 47 -4.28 9.58 1.95
C VAL A 47 -5.04 9.22 0.68
N VAL A 48 -5.95 10.10 0.22
CA VAL A 48 -6.70 9.90 -1.03
C VAL A 48 -5.77 9.84 -2.24
N LEU A 49 -4.78 10.72 -2.32
CA LEU A 49 -3.78 10.72 -3.40
C LEU A 49 -2.95 9.43 -3.41
N ILE A 50 -2.51 8.96 -2.24
CA ILE A 50 -1.74 7.71 -2.11
C ILE A 50 -2.61 6.51 -2.54
N LEU A 51 -3.85 6.44 -2.07
CA LEU A 51 -4.80 5.38 -2.49
C LEU A 51 -5.02 5.38 -4.00
N MET A 52 -5.21 6.56 -4.61
CA MET A 52 -5.39 6.69 -6.05
C MET A 52 -4.14 6.24 -6.82
N PHE A 53 -2.95 6.58 -6.32
CA PHE A 53 -1.68 6.14 -6.90
C PHE A 53 -1.53 4.61 -6.86
N PHE A 54 -1.83 3.97 -5.72
CA PHE A 54 -1.82 2.51 -5.61
C PHE A 54 -2.85 1.85 -6.53
N LEU A 55 -4.03 2.44 -6.68
CA LEU A 55 -5.07 1.94 -7.59
C LEU A 55 -4.57 1.94 -9.05
N ILE A 56 -3.96 3.05 -9.48
CA ILE A 56 -3.37 3.16 -10.82
C ILE A 56 -2.26 2.13 -11.01
N LEU A 57 -1.35 1.98 -10.04
CA LEU A 57 -0.32 0.95 -10.08
C LEU A 57 -0.91 -0.45 -10.23
N PHE A 58 -1.98 -0.76 -9.50
CA PHE A 58 -2.64 -2.06 -9.59
C PHE A 58 -3.23 -2.32 -10.98
N PHE A 59 -3.89 -1.32 -11.58
CA PHE A 59 -4.38 -1.40 -12.95
C PHE A 59 -3.26 -1.52 -13.98
N LEU A 60 -2.17 -0.79 -13.80
CA LEU A 60 -1.02 -0.83 -14.70
C LEU A 60 -0.27 -2.17 -14.62
N ILE A 61 -0.09 -2.70 -13.41
CA ILE A 61 0.51 -4.02 -13.16
C ILE A 61 -0.38 -5.10 -13.77
N SER A 62 -1.67 -5.12 -13.45
CA SER A 62 -2.59 -6.14 -13.99
C SER A 62 -2.71 -6.04 -15.51
N GLY A 63 -2.88 -4.84 -16.07
CA GLY A 63 -2.91 -4.59 -17.51
C GLY A 63 -1.60 -4.98 -18.21
N GLY A 64 -0.46 -4.64 -17.63
CA GLY A 64 0.87 -5.00 -18.14
C GLY A 64 1.11 -6.52 -18.13
N ILE A 65 0.72 -7.18 -17.04
CA ILE A 65 0.79 -8.64 -16.87
C ILE A 65 -0.10 -9.33 -17.92
N ILE A 66 -1.35 -8.87 -18.08
CA ILE A 66 -2.29 -9.38 -19.11
C ILE A 66 -1.71 -9.16 -20.52
N SER A 67 -1.24 -7.96 -20.83
CA SER A 67 -0.68 -7.60 -22.13
C SER A 67 0.54 -8.44 -22.50
N ALA A 68 1.53 -8.53 -21.59
CA ALA A 68 2.73 -9.34 -21.79
C ALA A 68 2.38 -10.82 -22.06
N SER A 69 1.34 -11.32 -21.42
CA SER A 69 0.97 -12.74 -21.50
C SER A 69 0.11 -13.08 -22.70
N VAL A 70 -0.70 -12.14 -23.18
CA VAL A 70 -1.37 -12.24 -24.49
C VAL A 70 -0.32 -12.20 -25.60
N LEU A 71 0.66 -11.30 -25.52
CA LEU A 71 1.74 -11.19 -26.50
C LEU A 71 2.55 -12.49 -26.59
N VAL A 72 2.98 -13.03 -25.44
CA VAL A 72 3.72 -14.30 -25.36
C VAL A 72 2.86 -15.49 -25.79
N GLY A 73 1.55 -15.46 -25.51
CA GLY A 73 0.58 -16.47 -25.96
C GLY A 73 0.43 -16.53 -27.48
N ILE A 74 0.41 -15.37 -28.14
CA ILE A 74 0.35 -15.24 -29.60
C ILE A 74 1.69 -15.62 -30.25
N GLN A 75 2.82 -15.12 -29.75
CA GLN A 75 4.14 -15.38 -30.33
C GLN A 75 4.56 -16.86 -30.24
N GLN A 76 4.19 -17.57 -29.18
CA GLN A 76 4.62 -18.97 -28.99
C GLN A 76 3.56 -20.01 -29.41
N LYS A 77 2.47 -19.60 -30.11
CA LYS A 77 1.34 -20.45 -30.53
C LYS A 77 0.77 -21.34 -29.41
N SER A 78 0.92 -20.94 -28.15
CA SER A 78 0.49 -21.74 -27.00
C SER A 78 0.13 -20.85 -25.81
N VAL A 79 -1.16 -20.82 -25.51
CA VAL A 79 -1.76 -20.19 -24.31
C VAL A 79 -1.05 -20.65 -23.02
N SER A 80 -0.53 -21.89 -23.01
CA SER A 80 0.18 -22.46 -21.88
C SER A 80 1.43 -21.68 -21.48
N LYS A 81 2.11 -20.99 -22.41
CA LYS A 81 3.35 -20.26 -22.11
C LYS A 81 3.10 -18.82 -21.61
N GLY A 82 2.11 -18.13 -22.16
CA GLY A 82 1.65 -16.83 -21.64
C GLY A 82 1.09 -16.93 -20.22
N PHE A 83 0.40 -18.04 -19.90
CA PHE A 83 -0.09 -18.26 -18.53
C PHE A 83 1.04 -18.47 -17.50
N LYS A 84 2.22 -18.95 -17.92
CA LYS A 84 3.39 -19.08 -17.04
C LYS A 84 3.93 -17.71 -16.63
N THR A 85 4.04 -16.80 -17.60
CA THR A 85 4.56 -15.46 -17.36
C THR A 85 3.61 -14.67 -16.47
N LEU A 86 2.28 -14.81 -16.64
CA LEU A 86 1.28 -14.26 -15.71
C LEU A 86 1.52 -14.72 -14.27
N PHE A 87 1.50 -16.03 -14.04
CA PHE A 87 1.56 -16.57 -12.69
C PHE A 87 2.89 -16.26 -12.00
N LEU A 88 4.01 -16.34 -12.72
CA LEU A 88 5.32 -16.03 -12.18
C LEU A 88 5.40 -14.55 -11.76
N SER A 89 4.93 -13.62 -12.62
CA SER A 89 4.99 -12.19 -12.32
C SER A 89 4.04 -11.77 -11.19
N VAL A 90 2.83 -12.34 -11.14
CA VAL A 90 1.90 -12.13 -10.00
C VAL A 90 2.46 -12.71 -8.71
N SER A 91 3.07 -13.89 -8.74
CA SER A 91 3.69 -14.48 -7.55
C SER A 91 4.85 -13.63 -7.03
N ILE A 92 5.73 -13.13 -7.91
CA ILE A 92 6.85 -12.27 -7.51
C ILE A 92 6.36 -10.97 -6.89
N LEU A 93 5.43 -10.26 -7.54
CA LEU A 93 4.91 -9.00 -7.01
C LEU A 93 4.14 -9.21 -5.71
N GLY A 94 3.29 -10.24 -5.65
CA GLY A 94 2.50 -10.56 -4.47
C GLY A 94 3.35 -10.90 -3.25
N THR A 95 4.35 -11.78 -3.38
CA THR A 95 5.23 -12.14 -2.26
C THR A 95 6.17 -11.01 -1.87
N THR A 96 6.58 -10.16 -2.81
CA THR A 96 7.41 -9.00 -2.51
C THR A 96 6.68 -8.01 -1.62
N ILE A 97 5.43 -7.69 -1.95
CA ILE A 97 4.60 -6.80 -1.12
C ILE A 97 4.38 -7.38 0.27
N VAL A 98 3.99 -8.67 0.35
CA VAL A 98 3.74 -9.34 1.64
C VAL A 98 5.01 -9.42 2.50
N SER A 99 6.16 -9.73 1.89
CA SER A 99 7.44 -9.86 2.60
C SER A 99 7.94 -8.52 3.15
N VAL A 100 7.79 -7.43 2.38
CA VAL A 100 8.14 -6.08 2.85
C VAL A 100 7.27 -5.67 4.04
N ILE A 101 5.95 -5.92 3.98
CA ILE A 101 5.03 -5.63 5.10
C ILE A 101 5.42 -6.45 6.34
N PHE A 102 5.74 -7.73 6.16
CA PHE A 102 6.12 -8.63 7.25
C PHE A 102 7.44 -8.20 7.92
N PHE A 103 8.45 -7.85 7.12
CA PHE A 103 9.73 -7.35 7.64
C PHE A 103 9.58 -5.99 8.34
N TYR A 104 8.73 -5.11 7.82
CA TYR A 104 8.42 -3.84 8.47
C TYR A 104 7.77 -4.06 9.84
N PHE A 105 6.82 -5.00 9.94
CA PHE A 105 6.17 -5.38 11.21
C PHE A 105 7.18 -5.95 12.22
N ILE A 106 8.07 -6.83 11.79
CA ILE A 106 9.13 -7.39 12.67
C ILE A 106 10.05 -6.28 13.17
N ASN A 107 10.41 -5.33 12.30
CA ASN A 107 11.28 -4.22 12.66
C ASN A 107 10.64 -3.29 13.71
N LEU A 108 9.32 -3.13 13.68
CA LEU A 108 8.55 -2.34 14.65
C LEU A 108 8.59 -2.96 16.06
N ILE A 109 8.64 -4.30 16.15
CA ILE A 109 8.53 -5.04 17.43
C ILE A 109 9.90 -5.26 18.07
N GLN A 110 10.92 -5.58 17.27
CA GLN A 110 12.23 -6.00 17.78
C GLN A 110 13.28 -4.89 17.76
N HIS A 111 13.07 -3.78 17.02
CA HIS A 111 14.07 -2.70 16.85
C HIS A 111 15.48 -3.19 16.44
N TRP A 112 15.59 -4.39 15.87
CA TRP A 112 16.89 -5.03 15.63
C TRP A 112 17.73 -4.27 14.63
N TRP A 113 17.14 -3.66 13.58
CA TRP A 113 17.87 -2.96 12.50
C TRP A 113 17.27 -1.59 12.14
N THR A 114 18.07 -0.76 11.46
CA THR A 114 17.66 0.50 10.85
C THR A 114 16.60 0.24 9.78
N ALA A 115 15.57 1.10 9.70
CA ALA A 115 14.39 0.91 8.84
C ALA A 115 14.74 0.66 7.35
N ASP A 116 15.80 1.31 6.86
CA ASP A 116 16.27 1.15 5.49
C ASP A 116 16.70 -0.28 5.16
N ILE A 117 17.37 -0.95 6.12
CA ILE A 117 17.92 -2.29 5.91
C ILE A 117 16.79 -3.34 5.92
N SER A 118 15.75 -3.14 6.73
CA SER A 118 14.56 -4.01 6.76
C SER A 118 13.76 -3.97 5.45
N ILE A 119 13.63 -2.79 4.82
CA ILE A 119 12.92 -2.65 3.54
C ILE A 119 13.68 -3.36 2.43
N VAL A 120 15.00 -3.17 2.35
CA VAL A 120 15.85 -3.83 1.35
C VAL A 120 15.84 -5.35 1.52
N ALA A 121 15.93 -5.85 2.77
CA ALA A 121 15.86 -7.27 3.06
C ALA A 121 14.49 -7.88 2.67
N GLY A 122 13.39 -7.17 2.94
CA GLY A 122 12.04 -7.59 2.54
C GLY A 122 11.88 -7.67 1.01
N ILE A 123 12.45 -6.72 0.25
CA ILE A 123 12.42 -6.77 -1.21
C ILE A 123 13.20 -7.99 -1.74
N ILE A 124 14.40 -8.22 -1.23
CA ILE A 124 15.26 -9.34 -1.68
C ILE A 124 14.61 -10.68 -1.33
N CYS A 125 14.14 -10.84 -0.09
CA CYS A 125 13.51 -12.07 0.38
C CYS A 125 12.17 -12.33 -0.32
N GLY A 126 11.38 -11.27 -0.53
CA GLY A 126 10.12 -11.32 -1.25
C GLY A 126 10.25 -11.66 -2.72
N ALA A 127 11.24 -11.09 -3.41
CA ALA A 127 11.54 -11.41 -4.80
C ALA A 127 12.04 -12.85 -4.96
N LEU A 128 12.95 -13.31 -4.09
CA LEU A 128 13.46 -14.68 -4.09
C LEU A 128 12.35 -15.71 -3.81
N SER A 129 11.55 -15.49 -2.77
CA SER A 129 10.44 -16.39 -2.42
C SER A 129 9.38 -16.43 -3.52
N GLY A 130 9.05 -15.30 -4.13
CA GLY A 130 8.11 -15.20 -5.24
C GLY A 130 8.57 -15.88 -6.50
N TRP A 131 9.85 -15.75 -6.81
CA TRP A 131 10.48 -16.47 -7.92
C TRP A 131 10.37 -17.98 -7.72
N LEU A 132 10.69 -18.45 -6.50
CA LEU A 132 10.63 -19.87 -6.14
C LEU A 132 9.19 -20.42 -6.21
N LEU A 133 8.23 -19.69 -5.65
CA LEU A 133 6.81 -20.04 -5.65
C LEU A 133 6.22 -20.07 -7.06
N GLY A 134 6.54 -19.08 -7.89
CA GLY A 134 6.08 -19.05 -9.27
C GLY A 134 6.63 -20.20 -10.11
N LEU A 135 7.89 -20.61 -9.89
CA LEU A 135 8.46 -21.82 -10.50
C LEU A 135 7.75 -23.11 -10.03
N LEU A 136 7.44 -23.21 -8.73
CA LEU A 136 6.73 -24.35 -8.16
C LEU A 136 5.32 -24.50 -8.72
N ILE A 137 4.55 -23.42 -8.72
CA ILE A 137 3.20 -23.36 -9.30
C ILE A 137 3.25 -23.71 -10.78
N PHE A 138 4.24 -23.19 -11.51
CA PHE A 138 4.39 -23.51 -12.91
C PHE A 138 4.60 -25.03 -13.15
N LYS A 139 5.44 -25.68 -12.33
CA LYS A 139 5.66 -27.13 -12.39
C LYS A 139 4.38 -27.90 -12.05
N ALA A 140 3.59 -27.42 -11.09
CA ALA A 140 2.30 -28.00 -10.72
C ALA A 140 1.24 -27.87 -11.82
N SER A 141 1.12 -26.69 -12.44
CA SER A 141 0.19 -26.45 -13.55
C SER A 141 0.53 -27.31 -14.77
N GLY A 142 1.81 -27.48 -15.10
CA GLY A 142 2.23 -28.40 -16.16
C GLY A 142 1.81 -29.84 -15.90
N LYS A 143 1.94 -30.30 -14.65
CA LYS A 143 1.52 -31.66 -14.24
C LYS A 143 0.00 -31.83 -14.32
N LEU A 144 -0.78 -30.82 -13.90
CA LEU A 144 -2.23 -30.81 -14.02
C LEU A 144 -2.69 -30.88 -15.47
N VAL A 145 -2.16 -30.04 -16.35
CA VAL A 145 -2.53 -30.04 -17.78
C VAL A 145 -2.22 -31.39 -18.43
N THR A 146 -1.09 -32.01 -18.10
CA THR A 146 -0.73 -33.34 -18.62
C THR A 146 -1.69 -34.42 -18.10
N PHE A 147 -2.11 -34.32 -16.83
CA PHE A 147 -3.09 -35.23 -16.23
C PHE A 147 -4.46 -35.11 -16.90
N LEU A 148 -4.93 -33.88 -17.14
CA LEU A 148 -6.18 -33.63 -17.88
C LEU A 148 -6.10 -34.13 -19.32
N LYS A 149 -4.97 -33.91 -20.01
CA LYS A 149 -4.75 -34.38 -21.38
C LYS A 149 -4.82 -35.91 -21.46
N ASN A 150 -4.14 -36.61 -20.56
CA ASN A 150 -4.16 -38.07 -20.52
C ASN A 150 -5.58 -38.59 -20.24
N LYS A 151 -6.28 -38.02 -19.26
CA LYS A 151 -7.66 -38.40 -18.94
C LYS A 151 -8.64 -38.16 -20.09
N TYR A 152 -8.46 -37.09 -20.86
CA TYR A 152 -9.28 -36.83 -22.06
C TYR A 152 -9.00 -37.84 -23.18
N ASN A 153 -7.72 -38.15 -23.42
CA ASN A 153 -7.32 -39.10 -24.46
C ASN A 153 -7.81 -40.52 -24.17
N ASP A 154 -7.77 -40.94 -22.91
CA ASP A 154 -8.28 -42.25 -22.48
C ASP A 154 -9.79 -42.38 -22.70
N ARG A 155 -10.54 -41.29 -22.48
CA ARG A 155 -12.00 -41.24 -22.73
C ARG A 155 -12.32 -41.30 -24.21
N MET A 156 -11.53 -40.66 -25.08
CA MET A 156 -11.71 -40.71 -26.53
C MET A 156 -11.35 -42.10 -27.10
N LYS A 157 -10.28 -42.72 -26.61
CA LYS A 157 -9.85 -44.07 -27.03
C LYS A 157 -10.88 -45.14 -26.64
N SER A 158 -11.50 -45.02 -25.47
CA SER A 158 -12.60 -45.91 -25.04
C SER A 158 -13.87 -45.79 -25.90
N LYS A 159 -14.10 -44.64 -26.55
CA LYS A 159 -15.30 -44.40 -27.38
C LYS A 159 -15.13 -44.86 -28.83
N SER A 160 -13.91 -45.11 -29.29
CA SER A 160 -13.64 -45.58 -30.67
C SER A 160 -13.51 -47.11 -30.80
N ILE A 161 -13.60 -47.85 -29.68
CA ILE A 161 -13.47 -49.31 -29.62
C ILE A 161 -14.86 -49.99 -29.45
N ASN A 162 -15.91 -49.21 -29.20
CA ASN A 162 -17.32 -49.62 -29.31
C ASN A 162 -17.93 -49.04 -30.58
#